data_AF-A0A7J9Y7U7-F1
#
_entry.id   AF-A0A7J9Y7U7-F1
#
_cell.length_a   1.000
_cell.length_b   1.000
_cell.length_c   1.000
_cell.angle_alpha   90.00
_cell.angle_beta   90.00
_cell.angle_gamma   90.00
#
_symmetry.space_group_name_H-M   'P 1'
#
loop_
_entity.id
_entity.type
_entity.pdbx_description
1 polymer ?
#
loop_
_entity_poly.entity_id
_entity_poly.type
_entity_poly.pdbx_seq_one_letter_code
_entity_poly.pdbx_strand_id
1 'polypeptide(L)'
;MKLVGALIFVAAALLLARNPEGLLICAIAAAAIGAYALRDLLAPVRLAADGTGLTVVSGYAALRRIPWSQVERIRIDARQRLGLRSELLEIDAGSSVHLFSSAELGAPVEQVADALRTLRTGR
;
A
#
# COMPACT_ATOMS: atom_id res chain seq x y z
N MET A 1 6.26 -14.28 8.46
CA MET A 1 7.35 -14.21 7.47
C MET A 1 8.26 -12.97 7.58
N LYS A 2 7.88 -11.90 8.29
CA LYS A 2 8.71 -10.68 8.47
C LYS A 2 9.99 -10.87 9.32
N LEU A 3 10.02 -11.85 10.22
CA LEU A 3 11.17 -12.14 11.09
C LEU A 3 12.35 -12.83 10.36
N VAL A 4 12.07 -13.51 9.24
CA VAL A 4 13.10 -14.26 8.49
C VAL A 4 14.09 -13.31 7.82
N GLY A 5 13.60 -12.19 7.27
CA GLY A 5 14.46 -11.17 6.64
C GLY A 5 15.43 -10.51 7.62
N ALA A 6 14.94 -10.13 8.81
CA ALA A 6 15.77 -9.55 9.86
C ALA A 6 16.86 -10.53 10.34
N LEU A 7 16.52 -11.82 10.46
CA LEU A 7 17.46 -12.86 10.89
C LEU A 7 18.58 -13.11 9.87
N ILE A 8 18.26 -13.10 8.57
CA ILE A 8 19.22 -13.22 7.47
C ILE A 8 20.21 -12.04 7.47
N PHE A 9 19.72 -10.83 7.77
CA PHE A 9 20.55 -9.62 7.84
C PHE A 9 21.53 -9.63 9.00
N VAL A 10 21.07 -10.04 10.19
CA VAL A 10 21.95 -10.18 11.36
C VAL A 10 23.01 -11.25 11.11
N ALA A 11 22.64 -12.39 10.52
CA ALA A 11 23.59 -13.45 10.17
C ALA A 11 24.62 -13.00 9.13
N ALA A 12 24.21 -12.28 8.08
CA ALA A 12 25.11 -11.74 7.07
C ALA A 12 26.08 -10.69 7.64
N ALA A 13 25.60 -9.79 8.50
CA ALA A 13 26.43 -8.79 9.17
C ALA A 13 27.50 -9.44 10.06
N LEU A 14 27.16 -10.50 10.80
CA LEU A 14 28.09 -11.25 11.64
C LEU A 14 29.14 -12.01 10.81
N LEU A 15 28.75 -12.57 9.67
CA LEU A 15 29.66 -13.32 8.78
C LEU A 15 30.65 -12.41 8.03
N LEU A 16 30.29 -11.15 7.73
CA LEU A 16 31.11 -10.25 6.91
C LEU A 16 31.86 -9.17 7.71
N ALA A 17 31.73 -9.12 9.04
CA ALA A 17 32.36 -8.13 9.91
C ALA A 17 33.90 -8.07 9.84
N ARG A 18 34.57 -9.02 9.18
CA ARG A 18 36.03 -9.05 9.00
C ARG A 18 36.55 -8.30 7.76
N ASN A 19 35.68 -7.88 6.84
CA ASN A 19 36.07 -7.14 5.63
C ASN A 19 35.34 -5.79 5.59
N PRO A 20 36.05 -4.65 5.73
CA PRO A 20 35.41 -3.32 5.79
C PRO A 20 34.61 -2.98 4.53
N GLU A 21 35.04 -3.50 3.37
CA GLU A 21 34.38 -3.34 2.08
C GLU A 21 33.04 -4.09 2.02
N GLY A 22 32.99 -5.30 2.58
CA GLY A 22 31.76 -6.10 2.67
C GLY A 22 30.74 -5.52 3.64
N LEU A 23 31.21 -4.86 4.70
CA LEU A 23 30.36 -4.21 5.68
C LEU A 23 29.59 -3.03 5.08
N LEU A 24 30.22 -2.24 4.19
CA LEU A 24 29.55 -1.12 3.51
C LEU A 24 28.41 -1.60 2.60
N ILE A 25 28.65 -2.63 1.79
CA ILE A 25 27.64 -3.19 0.88
C ILE A 25 26.47 -3.77 1.68
N CYS A 26 26.76 -4.50 2.76
CA CYS A 26 25.73 -5.03 3.65
C CYS A 26 24.94 -3.92 4.36
N ALA A 27 25.59 -2.83 4.79
CA ALA A 27 24.91 -1.70 5.41
C ALA A 27 23.97 -0.99 4.43
N ILE A 28 24.38 -0.80 3.18
CA ILE A 28 23.52 -0.23 2.12
C ILE A 28 22.35 -1.16 1.82
N ALA A 29 22.59 -2.46 1.67
CA ALA A 29 21.54 -3.44 1.45
C ALA A 29 20.54 -3.48 2.62
N ALA A 30 21.03 -3.42 3.86
CA ALA A 30 20.22 -3.37 5.08
C ALA A 30 19.41 -2.09 5.15
N ALA A 31 19.99 -0.94 4.79
CA ALA A 31 19.28 0.33 4.72
C ALA A 31 18.19 0.32 3.64
N ALA A 32 18.46 -0.25 2.46
CA ALA A 32 17.49 -0.35 1.37
C ALA A 32 16.31 -1.27 1.75
N ILE A 33 16.59 -2.45 2.32
CA ILE A 33 15.55 -3.37 2.76
C ILE A 33 14.82 -2.83 3.99
N GLY A 34 15.53 -2.20 4.93
CA GLY A 34 14.96 -1.51 6.08
C GLY A 34 14.04 -0.38 5.64
N ALA A 35 14.43 0.43 4.65
CA ALA A 35 13.61 1.47 4.06
C ALA A 35 12.39 0.89 3.31
N TYR A 36 12.54 -0.25 2.63
CA TYR A 36 11.43 -0.94 1.97
C TYR A 36 10.43 -1.52 2.99
N ALA A 37 10.92 -2.18 4.05
CA ALA A 37 10.10 -2.70 5.14
C ALA A 37 9.44 -1.55 5.93
N LEU A 38 10.17 -0.46 6.16
CA LEU A 38 9.65 0.74 6.78
C LEU A 38 8.62 1.41 5.87
N ARG A 39 8.81 1.43 4.55
CA ARG A 39 7.80 1.86 3.57
C ARG A 39 6.55 0.99 3.63
N ASP A 40 6.68 -0.31 3.84
CA ASP A 40 5.56 -1.25 4.03
C ASP A 40 4.82 -1.03 5.36
N LEU A 41 5.55 -0.63 6.41
CA LEU A 41 4.99 -0.25 7.72
C LEU A 41 4.36 1.16 7.69
N LEU A 42 4.94 2.06 6.89
CA LEU A 42 4.52 3.43 6.62
C LEU A 42 3.62 3.53 5.38
N ALA A 43 3.11 2.42 4.86
CA ALA A 43 1.97 2.40 3.96
C ALA A 43 0.70 2.12 4.80
N PRO A 44 0.30 3.03 5.71
CA PRO A 44 -0.99 2.92 6.34
C PRO A 44 -2.01 2.97 5.21
N VAL A 45 -3.03 2.11 5.33
CA VAL A 45 -4.29 2.11 4.60
C VAL A 45 -4.48 3.42 3.83
N ARG A 46 -4.20 3.39 2.51
CA ARG A 46 -4.14 4.62 1.68
C ARG A 46 -5.52 5.22 1.42
N LEU A 47 -6.56 4.53 1.88
CA LEU A 47 -7.97 4.85 1.70
C LEU A 47 -8.72 4.63 3.02
N ALA A 48 -9.10 5.72 3.69
CA ALA A 48 -10.08 5.69 4.77
C ALA A 48 -11.43 6.20 4.25
N ALA A 49 -12.52 5.71 4.81
CA ALA A 49 -13.88 6.13 4.45
C ALA A 49 -14.72 6.26 5.71
N ASP A 50 -15.60 7.26 5.73
CA ASP A 50 -16.61 7.44 6.77
C ASP A 50 -17.90 8.02 6.15
N GLY A 51 -18.90 8.31 7.00
CA GLY A 51 -20.21 8.79 6.55
C GLY A 51 -20.19 10.11 5.77
N THR A 52 -19.12 10.90 5.83
CA THR A 52 -19.03 12.19 5.12
C THR A 52 -18.22 12.11 3.83
N GLY A 53 -17.39 11.08 3.64
CA GLY A 53 -16.59 10.92 2.42
C GLY A 53 -15.40 9.98 2.58
N LEU A 54 -14.47 10.11 1.63
CA LEU A 54 -13.22 9.36 1.54
C LEU A 54 -12.04 10.26 1.97
N THR A 55 -11.09 9.71 2.70
CA THR A 55 -9.75 10.29 2.87
C THR A 55 -8.76 9.42 2.12
N VAL A 56 -8.08 10.00 1.14
CA VAL A 56 -7.05 9.33 0.36
C VAL A 56 -5.68 9.93 0.66
N VAL A 57 -4.65 9.10 0.71
CA VAL A 57 -3.26 9.58 0.72
C VAL A 57 -2.84 9.89 -0.72
N SER A 58 -2.60 11.16 -1.01
CA SER A 58 -2.02 11.65 -2.25
C SER A 58 -0.51 11.87 -2.11
N GLY A 59 0.26 11.46 -3.13
CA GLY A 59 1.72 11.58 -3.12
C GLY A 59 2.40 10.75 -2.03
N TYR A 60 3.33 11.38 -1.30
CA TYR A 60 4.15 10.70 -0.29
C TYR A 60 3.50 10.63 1.10
N ALA A 61 2.66 11.61 1.46
CA ALA A 61 1.97 11.64 2.77
C ALA A 61 0.79 12.63 2.84
N ALA A 62 0.40 13.29 1.74
CA ALA A 62 -0.61 14.32 1.80
C ALA A 62 -2.00 13.68 1.91
N LEU A 63 -2.73 13.96 2.99
CA LEU A 63 -4.11 13.50 3.13
C LEU A 63 -5.04 14.44 2.38
N ARG A 64 -5.84 13.89 1.46
CA ARG A 64 -6.86 14.63 0.74
C ARG A 64 -8.23 14.04 1.06
N ARG A 65 -9.15 14.91 1.46
CA ARG A 65 -10.54 14.57 1.71
C ARG A 65 -11.37 14.74 0.44
N ILE A 66 -12.16 13.73 0.10
CA ILE A 66 -13.06 13.70 -1.05
C ILE A 66 -14.47 13.44 -0.53
N PRO A 67 -15.39 14.42 -0.56
CA PRO A 67 -16.77 14.21 -0.15
C PRO A 67 -17.48 13.24 -1.09
N TRP A 68 -18.46 12.49 -0.58
CA TRP A 68 -19.22 11.52 -1.40
C TRP A 68 -19.89 12.13 -2.63
N SER A 69 -20.24 13.42 -2.58
CA SER A 69 -20.82 14.16 -3.70
C SER A 69 -19.87 14.31 -4.89
N GLN A 70 -18.56 14.25 -4.67
CA GLN A 70 -17.54 14.30 -5.72
C GLN A 70 -17.19 12.91 -6.24
N VAL A 71 -17.58 11.83 -5.55
CA VAL A 71 -17.31 10.47 -5.99
C VAL A 71 -18.30 10.09 -7.08
N GLU A 72 -17.84 10.17 -8.32
CA GLU A 72 -18.65 9.83 -9.47
C GLU A 72 -18.82 8.32 -9.56
N ARG A 73 -17.72 7.56 -9.42
CA ARG A 73 -17.76 6.11 -9.63
C ARG A 73 -16.75 5.33 -8.80
N ILE A 74 -17.15 4.11 -8.42
CA ILE A 74 -16.30 3.11 -7.76
C ILE A 74 -16.36 1.83 -8.59
N ARG A 75 -15.22 1.34 -9.06
CA ARG A 75 -15.12 0.12 -9.89
C ARG A 75 -13.99 -0.77 -9.39
N ILE A 76 -14.06 -2.03 -9.79
CA ILE A 76 -12.97 -2.98 -9.65
C ILE A 76 -12.41 -3.21 -11.05
N ASP A 77 -11.15 -2.86 -11.29
CA ASP A 77 -10.42 -3.23 -12.51
C ASP A 77 -9.64 -4.53 -12.23
N ALA A 78 -10.03 -5.60 -12.89
CA ALA A 78 -9.36 -6.89 -12.80
C ALA A 78 -8.58 -7.14 -14.08
N ARG A 79 -7.26 -7.27 -13.97
CA ARG A 79 -6.37 -7.53 -15.10
C ARG A 79 -5.64 -8.85 -14.90
N GLN A 80 -5.69 -9.71 -15.91
CA GLN A 80 -4.84 -10.90 -15.99
C GLN A 80 -3.63 -10.59 -16.86
N ARG A 81 -2.43 -10.69 -16.28
CA ARG A 81 -1.18 -10.55 -17.02
C ARG A 81 -0.18 -11.58 -16.53
N LEU A 82 0.42 -12.33 -17.46
CA LEU A 82 1.42 -13.37 -17.16
C LEU A 82 0.92 -14.45 -16.16
N GLY A 83 -0.36 -14.82 -16.23
CA GLY A 83 -0.97 -15.79 -15.31
C GLY A 83 -1.25 -15.25 -13.89
N LEU A 84 -0.87 -14.00 -13.60
CA LEU A 84 -1.18 -13.32 -12.35
C LEU A 84 -2.45 -12.48 -12.54
N ARG A 85 -3.41 -12.65 -11.62
CA ARG A 85 -4.62 -11.82 -11.54
C ARG A 85 -4.33 -10.67 -10.57
N SER A 86 -4.29 -9.46 -11.08
CA SER A 86 -4.20 -8.24 -10.27
C SER A 86 -5.55 -7.54 -10.26
N GLU A 87 -6.07 -7.24 -9.07
CA GLU A 87 -7.29 -6.47 -8.86
C GLU A 87 -6.95 -5.11 -8.28
N LEU A 88 -7.58 -4.08 -8.83
CA LEU A 88 -7.47 -2.70 -8.37
C LEU A 88 -8.85 -2.14 -8.10
N LEU A 89 -8.97 -1.40 -7.01
CA LEU A 89 -10.11 -0.54 -6.72
C LEU A 89 -9.88 0.82 -7.38
N GLU A 90 -10.76 1.18 -8.30
CA GLU A 90 -10.75 2.48 -8.97
C GLU A 90 -11.83 3.38 -8.37
N ILE A 91 -11.43 4.57 -7.95
CA ILE A 91 -12.31 5.62 -7.44
C ILE A 91 -12.13 6.85 -8.30
N ASP A 92 -13.20 7.20 -9.01
CA ASP A 92 -13.28 8.39 -9.83
C ASP A 92 -13.93 9.53 -9.04
N ALA A 93 -13.19 10.63 -8.90
CA ALA A 93 -13.62 11.85 -8.24
C ALA A 93 -13.70 13.05 -9.22
N GLY A 94 -13.97 12.78 -10.51
CA GLY A 94 -14.16 13.77 -11.57
C GLY A 94 -12.86 14.39 -12.06
N SER A 95 -12.20 15.18 -11.22
CA SER A 95 -10.90 15.80 -11.54
C SER A 95 -9.70 14.87 -11.30
N SER A 96 -9.91 13.73 -10.66
CA SER A 96 -8.85 12.82 -10.24
C SER A 96 -9.34 11.38 -10.16
N VAL A 97 -8.54 10.45 -10.68
CA VAL A 97 -8.77 9.01 -10.58
C VAL A 97 -7.75 8.43 -9.60
N HIS A 98 -8.23 7.66 -8.62
CA HIS A 98 -7.43 6.98 -7.62
C HIS A 98 -7.52 5.47 -7.81
N LEU A 99 -6.38 4.80 -7.88
CA LEU A 99 -6.27 3.35 -8.00
C LEU A 99 -5.63 2.78 -6.73
N PHE A 100 -6.25 1.75 -6.15
CA PHE A 100 -5.74 1.09 -4.95
C PHE A 100 -5.65 -0.42 -5.15
N SER A 101 -4.51 -1.00 -4.79
CA SER A 101 -4.36 -2.46 -4.73
C SER A 101 -4.82 -3.03 -3.39
N SER A 102 -5.09 -4.34 -3.33
CA SER A 102 -5.44 -5.01 -2.06
C SER A 102 -4.38 -4.81 -0.96
N ALA A 103 -3.09 -4.72 -1.34
CA ALA A 103 -2.00 -4.43 -0.40
C ALA A 103 -2.12 -3.04 0.23
N GLU A 104 -2.51 -2.03 -0.55
CA GLU A 104 -2.70 -0.65 -0.06
C GLU A 104 -3.98 -0.47 0.75
N LEU A 105 -4.97 -1.34 0.52
CA LEU A 105 -6.23 -1.36 1.26
C LEU A 105 -6.13 -2.17 2.58
N GLY A 106 -5.18 -3.09 2.66
CA GLY A 106 -5.06 -4.05 3.78
C GLY A 106 -6.15 -5.12 3.80
N ALA A 107 -6.98 -5.20 2.77
CA ALA A 107 -8.12 -6.11 2.64
C ALA A 107 -8.42 -6.45 1.16
N PRO A 108 -9.18 -7.53 0.88
CA PRO A 108 -9.61 -7.85 -0.48
C PRO A 108 -10.38 -6.69 -1.14
N VAL A 109 -10.09 -6.41 -2.41
CA VAL A 109 -10.66 -5.27 -3.15
C VAL A 109 -12.18 -5.32 -3.18
N GLU A 110 -12.76 -6.51 -3.38
CA GLU A 110 -14.21 -6.73 -3.41
C GLU A 110 -14.88 -6.36 -2.08
N GLN A 111 -14.32 -6.84 -0.96
CA GLN A 111 -14.82 -6.54 0.38
C GLN A 111 -14.81 -5.03 0.66
N VAL A 112 -13.74 -4.33 0.25
CA VAL A 112 -13.65 -2.88 0.41
C VAL A 112 -14.65 -2.16 -0.48
N ALA A 113 -14.81 -2.57 -1.75
CA ALA A 113 -15.77 -1.96 -2.65
C ALA A 113 -17.20 -2.03 -2.09
N ASP A 114 -17.57 -3.15 -1.49
CA ASP A 114 -18.88 -3.33 -0.85
C ASP A 114 -19.03 -2.45 0.39
N ALA A 115 -18.01 -2.38 1.26
CA ALA A 115 -18.03 -1.49 2.41
C ALA A 115 -18.19 -0.01 2.00
N LEU A 116 -17.52 0.43 0.94
CA LEU A 116 -17.65 1.80 0.42
C LEU A 116 -19.04 2.08 -0.15
N ARG A 117 -19.65 1.11 -0.85
CA ARG A 117 -21.03 1.24 -1.36
C ARG A 117 -22.04 1.39 -0.23
N THR A 118 -21.87 0.61 0.82
CA THR A 118 -22.69 0.66 2.04
C THR A 118 -22.57 2.03 2.72
N LEU A 119 -21.35 2.52 2.94
CA LEU A 119 -21.10 3.85 3.51
C LEU A 119 -21.67 4.99 2.66
N ARG A 120 -21.49 4.92 1.33
CA ARG A 120 -22.01 5.94 0.40
C ARG A 120 -23.54 6.01 0.42
N THR A 121 -24.20 4.87 0.57
CA THR A 121 -25.66 4.78 0.58
C THR A 121 -26.27 4.97 1.98
N GLY A 122 -25.42 5.06 3.01
CA GLY A 122 -25.84 5.27 4.41
C GLY A 122 -26.59 4.08 5.01
N ARG A 123 -26.36 2.87 4.48
CA ARG A 123 -27.04 1.64 4.90
C ARG A 123 -26.17 0.79 5.83
#